data_AF-A0A3B4WZW9-F1
#
_entry.id   AF-A0A3B4WZW9-F1
#
_cell.length_a   1.000
_cell.length_b   1.000
_cell.length_c   1.000
_cell.angle_alpha   90.00
_cell.angle_beta   90.00
_cell.angle_gamma   90.00
#
_symmetry.space_group_name_H-M   'P 1'
#
loop_
_entity.id
_entity.type
_entity.pdbx_description
1 polymer ?
#
loop_
_entity_poly.entity_id
_entity_poly.type
_entity_poly.pdbx_seq_one_letter_code
_entity_poly.pdbx_strand_id
1 'polypeptide(L)'
;MMMTACDLSAITKPWEVQSKVALSVAAEFWEQGDLERTVLEQQPIPMMDRNKAAELPKLQCGFIDFVCTFVYKEFSRFHPQITPMLDGILNNRKEWNAKKEEYEAKLKVIEEEKAAKEAASGSKGAVILWNN
;
A
#
# COMPACT_ATOMS: atom_id res chain seq x y z
N MET A 1 -4.58 -12.52 -23.70
CA MET A 1 -4.48 -11.47 -22.68
C MET A 1 -5.80 -10.76 -22.34
N MET A 2 -6.88 -10.91 -23.12
CA MET A 2 -8.15 -10.19 -22.86
C MET A 2 -8.83 -10.65 -21.56
N MET A 3 -8.91 -11.96 -21.30
CA MET A 3 -9.44 -12.51 -20.03
C MET A 3 -8.77 -11.88 -18.81
N THR A 4 -7.43 -11.88 -18.78
CA THR A 4 -6.65 -11.28 -17.68
C THR A 4 -6.88 -9.78 -17.53
N ALA A 5 -7.00 -9.03 -18.63
CA ALA A 5 -7.32 -7.62 -18.56
C ALA A 5 -8.71 -7.38 -17.94
N CYS A 6 -9.72 -8.16 -18.36
CA CYS A 6 -11.08 -8.08 -17.83
C CYS A 6 -11.13 -8.41 -16.33
N ASP A 7 -10.42 -9.44 -15.90
CA ASP A 7 -10.31 -9.85 -14.48
C ASP A 7 -9.76 -8.72 -13.60
N LEU A 8 -8.76 -8.00 -14.11
CA LEU A 8 -8.15 -6.87 -13.41
C LEU A 8 -8.86 -5.52 -13.64
N SER A 9 -10.02 -5.49 -14.30
CA SER A 9 -10.64 -4.24 -14.76
C SER A 9 -11.14 -3.31 -13.66
N ALA A 10 -11.28 -3.80 -12.43
CA ALA A 10 -11.63 -2.97 -11.27
C ALA A 10 -10.64 -1.81 -11.04
N ILE A 11 -9.36 -2.01 -11.38
CA ILE A 11 -8.30 -0.99 -11.24
C ILE A 11 -8.45 0.19 -12.21
N THR A 12 -9.30 0.06 -13.22
CA THR A 12 -9.57 1.08 -14.24
C THR A 12 -10.75 1.98 -13.90
N LYS A 13 -11.52 1.63 -12.86
CA LYS A 13 -12.72 2.35 -12.47
C LYS A 13 -12.36 3.65 -11.75
N PRO A 14 -13.28 4.65 -11.69
CA PRO A 14 -13.04 5.87 -10.95
C PRO A 14 -12.63 5.60 -9.50
N TRP A 15 -11.84 6.51 -8.93
CA TRP A 15 -11.23 6.40 -7.61
C TRP A 15 -12.21 5.96 -6.51
N GLU A 16 -13.42 6.53 -6.49
CA GLU A 16 -14.46 6.22 -5.49
C GLU A 16 -14.94 4.77 -5.51
N VAL A 17 -14.80 4.10 -6.65
CA VAL A 17 -15.14 2.69 -6.83
C VAL A 17 -13.90 1.84 -6.57
N GLN A 18 -12.77 2.20 -7.19
CA GLN A 18 -11.55 1.42 -7.11
C GLN A 18 -11.01 1.32 -5.68
N SER A 19 -11.05 2.40 -4.91
CA SER A 19 -10.59 2.42 -3.52
C SER A 19 -11.40 1.47 -2.62
N LYS A 20 -12.71 1.37 -2.83
CA LYS A 20 -13.59 0.43 -2.12
C LYS A 20 -13.26 -1.01 -2.47
N VAL A 21 -13.09 -1.31 -3.76
CA VAL A 21 -12.71 -2.67 -4.19
C VAL A 21 -11.35 -3.07 -3.61
N ALA A 22 -10.37 -2.16 -3.61
CA ALA A 22 -9.05 -2.42 -3.02
C ALA A 22 -9.13 -2.73 -1.51
N LEU A 23 -10.02 -2.04 -0.78
CA LEU A 23 -10.25 -2.30 0.64
C LEU A 23 -10.95 -3.65 0.88
N SER A 24 -11.94 -4.01 0.06
CA SER A 24 -12.58 -5.32 0.14
C SER A 24 -11.59 -6.47 -0.10
N VAL A 25 -10.76 -6.37 -1.14
CA VAL A 25 -9.73 -7.37 -1.44
C VAL A 25 -8.67 -7.44 -0.32
N ALA A 26 -8.28 -6.29 0.24
CA ALA A 26 -7.37 -6.27 1.38
C ALA A 26 -7.97 -6.95 2.63
N ALA A 27 -9.27 -6.72 2.88
CA ALA A 27 -9.97 -7.39 3.98
C ALA A 27 -9.99 -8.91 3.81
N GLU A 28 -10.24 -9.41 2.59
CA GLU A 28 -10.17 -10.84 2.28
C GLU A 28 -8.76 -11.41 2.51
N PHE A 29 -7.70 -10.69 2.09
CA PHE A 29 -6.32 -11.12 2.36
C PHE A 29 -5.98 -11.14 3.85
N TRP A 30 -6.52 -10.21 4.64
CA TRP A 30 -6.30 -10.20 6.08
C TRP A 30 -7.04 -11.33 6.78
N GLU A 31 -8.28 -11.61 6.40
CA GLU A 31 -9.03 -12.76 6.92
C GLU A 31 -8.31 -14.07 6.61
N GLN A 32 -7.78 -14.22 5.39
CA GLN A 32 -6.95 -15.36 5.05
C GLN A 32 -5.67 -15.42 5.91
N GLY A 33 -4.95 -14.31 6.07
CA GLY A 33 -3.75 -14.26 6.89
C GLY A 33 -4.00 -14.57 8.38
N ASP A 34 -5.17 -14.21 8.90
CA ASP A 34 -5.61 -14.55 10.25
C ASP A 34 -5.88 -16.06 10.37
N LEU A 35 -6.48 -16.68 9.35
CA LEU A 35 -6.65 -18.14 9.28
C LEU A 35 -5.32 -18.87 9.20
N GLU A 36 -4.38 -18.42 8.37
CA GLU A 36 -3.04 -19.00 8.27
C GLU A 36 -2.31 -18.97 9.62
N ARG A 37 -2.46 -17.86 10.35
CA ARG A 37 -1.87 -17.68 11.69
C ARG A 37 -2.49 -18.59 12.74
N THR A 38 -3.82 -18.74 12.72
CA THR A 38 -4.55 -19.44 13.79
C THR A 38 -4.67 -20.94 13.54
N VAL A 39 -4.77 -21.38 12.28
CA VAL A 39 -5.01 -22.78 11.92
C VAL A 39 -3.71 -23.49 11.56
N LEU A 40 -2.79 -22.81 10.87
CA LEU A 40 -1.53 -23.41 10.40
C LEU A 40 -0.32 -23.02 11.25
N GLU A 41 -0.50 -22.10 12.22
CA GLU A 41 0.57 -21.55 13.06
C GLU A 41 1.71 -20.90 12.25
N GLN A 42 1.38 -20.36 11.08
CA GLN A 42 2.34 -19.72 10.18
C GLN A 42 2.27 -18.19 10.26
N GLN A 43 3.41 -17.53 10.04
CA GLN A 43 3.42 -16.08 9.91
C GLN A 43 3.00 -15.67 8.49
N PRO A 44 1.90 -14.93 8.32
CA PRO A 44 1.44 -14.52 7.01
C PRO A 44 2.41 -13.51 6.38
N ILE A 45 2.45 -13.48 5.06
CA ILE A 45 3.24 -12.49 4.32
C ILE A 45 2.71 -11.06 4.58
N PRO A 46 3.52 -10.00 4.40
CA PRO A 46 3.11 -8.62 4.72
C PRO A 46 1.80 -8.16 4.09
N MET A 47 1.46 -8.63 2.89
CA MET A 47 0.20 -8.29 2.19
C MET A 47 -1.04 -8.83 2.91
N MET A 48 -0.90 -9.94 3.65
CA MET A 48 -1.97 -10.63 4.37
C MET A 48 -1.96 -10.31 5.87
N ASP A 49 -1.02 -9.50 6.36
CA ASP A 49 -0.96 -9.11 7.77
C ASP A 49 -1.73 -7.81 8.01
N ARG A 50 -2.86 -7.90 8.72
CA ARG A 50 -3.68 -6.72 9.09
C ARG A 50 -2.91 -5.66 9.87
N ASN A 51 -1.84 -6.03 10.58
CA ASN A 51 -1.01 -5.07 11.32
C ASN A 51 -0.21 -4.15 10.38
N LYS A 52 -0.09 -4.53 9.11
CA LYS A 52 0.58 -3.76 8.06
C LYS A 52 -0.40 -3.10 7.09
N ALA A 53 -1.67 -2.97 7.47
CA ALA A 53 -2.70 -2.35 6.63
C ALA A 53 -2.33 -0.94 6.12
N ALA A 54 -1.53 -0.19 6.90
CA ALA A 54 -1.07 1.15 6.50
C ALA A 54 -0.10 1.13 5.29
N GLU A 55 0.50 -0.02 4.97
CA GLU A 55 1.35 -0.19 3.77
C GLU A 55 0.54 -0.42 2.49
N LEU A 56 -0.79 -0.58 2.57
CA LEU A 56 -1.67 -0.84 1.42
C LEU A 56 -1.44 0.12 0.24
N PRO A 57 -1.28 1.45 0.43
CA PRO A 57 -1.03 2.37 -0.69
C PRO A 57 0.24 2.03 -1.48
N LYS A 58 1.31 1.64 -0.78
CA LYS A 58 2.58 1.23 -1.41
C LYS A 58 2.39 -0.06 -2.22
N LEU A 59 1.68 -1.03 -1.66
CA LEU A 59 1.38 -2.30 -2.33
C LEU A 59 0.54 -2.09 -3.59
N GLN A 60 -0.48 -1.23 -3.53
CA GLN A 60 -1.31 -0.87 -4.69
C GLN A 60 -0.50 -0.16 -5.80
N CYS A 61 0.40 0.76 -5.44
CA CYS A 61 1.31 1.36 -6.43
C CYS A 61 2.15 0.31 -7.15
N GLY A 62 2.75 -0.63 -6.40
CA GLY A 62 3.53 -1.71 -6.98
C GLY A 62 2.68 -2.59 -7.91
N PHE A 63 1.48 -2.99 -7.48
CA PHE A 63 0.59 -3.79 -8.31
C PHE A 63 0.21 -3.10 -9.63
N ILE A 64 -0.12 -1.80 -9.57
CA ILE A 64 -0.43 -1.01 -10.76
C ILE A 64 0.79 -0.92 -11.70
N ASP A 65 1.96 -0.60 -11.16
CA ASP A 65 3.16 -0.36 -11.96
C ASP A 65 3.67 -1.67 -12.62
N PHE A 66 3.66 -2.79 -11.89
CA PHE A 66 4.22 -4.06 -12.38
C PHE A 66 3.24 -4.94 -13.15
N VAL A 67 1.94 -4.89 -12.86
CA VAL A 67 0.94 -5.79 -13.46
C VAL A 67 0.00 -5.02 -14.40
N CYS A 68 -0.72 -4.03 -13.89
CA CYS A 68 -1.82 -3.41 -14.62
C CYS A 68 -1.34 -2.53 -15.79
N THR A 69 -0.31 -1.71 -15.55
CA THR A 69 0.15 -0.71 -16.52
C THR A 69 0.64 -1.36 -17.81
N PHE A 70 1.40 -2.46 -17.73
CA PHE A 70 1.88 -3.18 -18.90
C PHE A 70 0.72 -3.67 -19.78
N VAL A 71 -0.25 -4.36 -19.15
CA VAL A 71 -1.40 -4.94 -19.87
C VAL A 71 -2.18 -3.84 -20.59
N TYR A 72 -2.59 -2.78 -19.89
CA TYR A 72 -3.45 -1.75 -20.45
C TYR A 72 -2.74 -0.79 -21.40
N LYS A 73 -1.42 -0.60 -21.24
CA LYS A 73 -0.60 0.13 -22.20
C LYS A 73 -0.54 -0.60 -23.54
N GLU A 74 -0.31 -1.90 -23.53
CA GLU A 74 -0.30 -2.68 -24.77
C GLU A 74 -1.70 -2.73 -25.39
N PHE A 75 -2.76 -2.94 -24.61
CA PHE A 75 -4.14 -2.89 -25.13
C PHE A 75 -4.49 -1.54 -25.79
N SER A 76 -4.12 -0.42 -25.16
CA SER A 76 -4.30 0.92 -25.71
C SER A 76 -3.53 1.12 -27.02
N ARG A 77 -2.31 0.54 -27.13
CA ARG A 77 -1.50 0.57 -28.36
C ARG A 77 -2.16 -0.17 -29.52
N PHE A 78 -2.82 -1.31 -29.26
CA PHE A 78 -3.52 -2.09 -30.29
C PHE A 78 -4.91 -1.53 -30.64
N HIS A 79 -5.63 -1.03 -29.63
CA HIS A 79 -6.99 -0.49 -29.78
C HIS A 79 -7.09 0.84 -29.01
N PRO A 80 -6.96 1.99 -29.72
CA PRO A 80 -7.00 3.31 -29.09
C PRO A 80 -8.29 3.61 -28.31
N GLN A 81 -9.37 2.87 -28.55
CA GLN A 81 -10.63 2.97 -27.80
C GLN A 81 -10.48 2.54 -26.33
N ILE A 82 -9.40 1.83 -25.98
CA ILE A 82 -9.11 1.37 -24.61
C ILE A 82 -8.30 2.42 -23.82
N THR A 83 -7.78 3.47 -24.46
CA THR A 83 -7.03 4.55 -23.79
C THR A 83 -7.71 5.11 -22.52
N PRO A 84 -9.05 5.30 -22.46
CA PRO A 84 -9.70 5.75 -21.23
C PRO A 84 -9.48 4.82 -20.02
N MET A 85 -9.33 3.50 -20.24
CA MET A 85 -9.04 2.55 -19.16
C MET A 85 -7.60 2.68 -18.67
N LEU A 86 -6.64 2.96 -19.57
CA LEU A 86 -5.26 3.26 -19.21
C LEU A 86 -5.16 4.57 -18.42
N ASP A 87 -5.87 5.62 -18.86
CA ASP A 87 -5.92 6.91 -18.15
C ASP A 87 -6.49 6.74 -16.74
N GLY A 88 -7.55 5.92 -16.59
CA GLY A 88 -8.11 5.56 -15.29
C GLY A 88 -7.09 4.90 -14.36
N ILE A 89 -6.27 3.98 -14.88
CA ILE A 89 -5.18 3.36 -14.11
C ILE A 89 -4.16 4.39 -13.66
N LEU A 90 -3.71 5.27 -14.56
CA LEU A 90 -2.71 6.29 -14.25
C LEU A 90 -3.22 7.29 -13.22
N ASN A 91 -4.51 7.64 -13.29
CA ASN A 91 -5.15 8.48 -12.28
C ASN A 91 -5.19 7.78 -10.91
N ASN A 92 -5.66 6.53 -10.86
CA ASN A 92 -5.69 5.77 -9.60
C ASN A 92 -4.28 5.58 -9.00
N ARG A 93 -3.26 5.39 -9.85
CA ARG A 93 -1.86 5.33 -9.42
C ARG A 93 -1.42 6.62 -8.74
N LYS A 94 -1.82 7.77 -9.27
CA LYS A 94 -1.53 9.08 -8.67
C LYS A 94 -2.19 9.22 -7.30
N GLU A 95 -3.46 8.85 -7.16
CA GLU A 95 -4.19 8.88 -5.89
C GLU A 95 -3.56 7.96 -4.84
N TRP A 96 -3.20 6.73 -5.21
CA TRP A 96 -2.48 5.82 -4.32
C TRP A 96 -1.11 6.34 -3.92
N ASN A 97 -0.38 6.97 -4.84
CA ASN A 97 0.91 7.55 -4.54
C ASN A 97 0.78 8.73 -3.56
N ALA A 98 -0.25 9.57 -3.69
CA ALA A 98 -0.52 10.64 -2.72
C ALA A 98 -0.77 10.08 -1.31
N LYS A 99 -1.54 8.99 -1.20
CA LYS A 99 -1.75 8.29 0.08
C LYS A 99 -0.49 7.66 0.64
N LYS A 100 0.36 7.11 -0.23
CA LYS A 100 1.66 6.55 0.14
C LYS A 100 2.56 7.66 0.73
N GLU A 101 2.64 8.80 0.06
CA GLU A 101 3.42 9.96 0.52
C GLU A 101 2.90 10.52 1.84
N GLU A 102 1.58 10.60 2.02
CA GLU A 102 0.96 10.99 3.30
C GLU A 102 1.38 10.05 4.44
N TYR A 103 1.37 8.74 4.20
CA TYR A 103 1.78 7.75 5.19
C TYR A 103 3.28 7.83 5.51
N GLU A 104 4.13 7.93 4.49
CA GLU A 104 5.59 8.05 4.66
C GLU A 104 5.95 9.34 5.41
N ALA A 105 5.26 10.45 5.17
CA ALA A 105 5.44 11.69 5.92
C ALA A 105 5.09 11.52 7.41
N LYS A 106 3.95 10.87 7.72
CA LYS A 106 3.56 10.59 9.11
C LYS A 106 4.57 9.70 9.82
N LEU A 107 5.11 8.68 9.15
CA LEU A 107 6.15 7.82 9.71
C LEU A 107 7.42 8.59 10.08
N LYS A 108 7.91 9.45 9.18
CA LYS A 108 9.09 10.28 9.45
C LYS A 108 8.93 11.16 10.68
N VAL A 109 7.77 11.80 10.84
CA VAL A 109 7.48 12.61 12.04
C VAL A 109 7.52 11.75 13.31
N ILE A 110 6.93 10.56 13.29
CA ILE A 110 6.95 9.64 14.44
C ILE A 110 8.38 9.18 14.77
N GLU A 111 9.19 8.89 13.76
CA GLU A 111 10.59 8.50 13.95
C GLU A 111 11.43 9.63 14.53
N GLU A 112 11.26 10.86 14.03
CA GLU A 112 11.92 12.05 14.56
C GLU A 112 11.50 12.34 16.01
N GLU A 113 10.21 12.22 16.34
CA GLU A 113 9.71 12.36 17.71
C GLU A 113 10.27 11.30 18.66
N LYS A 114 10.39 10.05 18.21
CA LYS A 114 11.00 8.96 18.99
C LYS A 114 12.48 9.24 19.22
N ALA A 115 13.23 9.59 18.17
CA ALA A 115 14.65 9.93 18.28
C ALA A 115 14.88 11.12 19.23
N ALA A 116 14.04 12.16 19.18
CA ALA A 116 14.11 13.30 20.08
C ALA A 116 13.83 12.90 21.55
N LYS A 117 12.84 12.03 21.79
CA LYS A 117 12.52 11.52 23.14
C LYS A 117 13.64 10.64 23.69
N GLU A 118 14.27 9.81 22.86
CA GLU A 118 15.41 8.97 23.23
C GLU A 118 16.65 9.81 23.55
N ALA A 119 16.94 10.84 22.76
CA ALA A 119 18.02 11.79 23.04
C ALA A 119 17.80 12.56 24.36
N ALA A 120 16.56 12.97 24.65
CA ALA A 120 16.21 13.66 25.88
C ALA A 120 16.27 12.75 27.13
N SER A 121 15.95 11.46 27.01
CA SER A 121 16.06 10.50 28.13
C SER A 121 17.52 10.12 28.40
N GLY A 122 18.34 9.96 27.36
CA GLY A 122 19.77 9.72 27.47
C GLY A 122 20.53 10.87 28.13
N SER A 123 20.14 12.12 27.85
CA SER A 123 20.73 13.31 28.51
C SER A 123 20.39 13.40 30.01
N LYS A 124 19.18 13.01 30.43
CA LYS A 124 18.81 12.99 31.85
C LYS A 124 19.54 11.90 32.63
N GLY A 125 19.80 10.74 32.03
CA GLY A 125 20.59 9.67 32.64
C GLY A 125 22.08 10.03 32.82
N ALA A 126 22.68 10.74 31.86
CA ALA A 126 24.07 11.16 31.93
C ALA A 126 24.34 12.24 33.00
N VAL A 127 23.40 13.15 33.23
CA VAL A 127 23.51 14.20 34.27
C VAL A 127 23.44 13.62 35.69
N ILE A 128 22.68 12.55 35.90
CA ILE A 128 22.58 11.89 37.22
C ILE A 128 23.88 11.14 37.57
N LEU A 129 24.59 10.59 36.58
CA LEU A 129 25.83 9.82 36.80
C LEU A 129 27.06 10.69 37.13
N TRP A 130 27.05 11.99 36.81
CA TRP A 130 28.15 12.92 37.11
C TRP A 130 27.99 13.70 38.42
N ASN A 131 26.82 13.63 39.05
CA ASN A 131 26.49 14.38 40.27
C ASN A 131 26.59 13.54 41.57
N ASN A 132 27.19 12.34 41.53
CA ASN A 132 27.42 11.47 42.68
C ASN A 132 28.91 11.15 42.86
#